data_AF-A0A3Q0RM58-F1
#
_entry.id   AF-A0A3Q0RM58-F1
#
_cell.length_a   1.000
_cell.length_b   1.000
_cell.length_c   1.000
_cell.angle_alpha   90.00
_cell.angle_beta   90.00
_cell.angle_gamma   90.00
#
_symmetry.space_group_name_H-M   'P 1'
#
loop_
_entity.id
_entity.type
_entity.pdbx_description
1 polymer ?
#
loop_
_entity_poly.entity_id
_entity_poly.type
_entity_poly.pdbx_seq_one_letter_code
_entity_poly.pdbx_strand_id
1 'polypeptide(L)'
;MILLLQEVLWKLVFTVGLLGSLCEGSISCKNEGGADVDWFILYKKNDGFKYVYTDSKDQNLKKGNKDINDQAGVLAHTLKPYFENYDTPSPDLEFIAYNDQPPPDDETVGQSYGHSKGVVMKDNNAVVWLLHSTPRFPFSGEKKDFYPKSGETNAQIFLCVTLESTEFKEIGMTARLYQHLKDIKAYRFEESQPEKRARRTSVSSYSKVLKSKGGQEFKRFVKNVSKDRDAKGEISASFI
;
A
#
# COMPACT_ATOMS: atom_id res chain seq x y z
N MET A 1 32.29 -30.18 34.14
CA MET A 1 32.42 -28.81 33.56
C MET A 1 31.80 -28.71 32.17
N ILE A 2 32.11 -29.62 31.23
CA ILE A 2 31.56 -29.62 29.85
C ILE A 2 30.02 -29.77 29.81
N LEU A 3 29.46 -30.68 30.62
CA LEU A 3 28.00 -30.88 30.70
C LEU A 3 27.24 -29.65 31.24
N LEU A 4 27.85 -28.89 32.15
CA LEU A 4 27.28 -27.63 32.67
C LEU A 4 27.25 -26.52 31.60
N LEU A 5 28.28 -26.45 30.75
CA LEU A 5 28.34 -25.47 29.66
C LEU A 5 27.30 -25.76 28.57
N GLN A 6 27.05 -27.05 28.29
CA GLN A 6 26.07 -27.46 27.29
C GLN A 6 24.63 -27.16 27.72
N GLU A 7 24.29 -27.42 28.99
CA GLU A 7 23.00 -27.06 29.59
C GLU A 7 22.75 -25.54 29.56
N VAL A 8 23.77 -24.74 29.86
CA VAL A 8 23.68 -23.28 29.81
C VAL A 8 23.50 -22.78 28.36
N LEU A 9 24.19 -23.39 27.40
CA LEU A 9 24.07 -23.06 25.98
C LEU A 9 22.67 -23.36 25.43
N TRP A 10 22.11 -24.54 25.75
CA TRP A 10 20.74 -24.88 25.36
C TRP A 10 19.72 -23.94 25.99
N LYS A 11 19.87 -23.60 27.28
CA LYS A 11 19.00 -22.62 27.96
C LYS A 11 19.09 -21.23 27.34
N LEU A 12 20.26 -20.78 26.91
CA LEU A 12 20.45 -19.51 26.19
C LEU A 12 19.79 -19.56 24.80
N VAL A 13 19.94 -20.65 24.05
CA VAL A 13 19.27 -20.81 22.74
C VAL A 13 17.74 -20.81 22.88
N PHE A 14 17.19 -21.50 23.87
CA PHE A 14 15.74 -21.51 24.12
C PHE A 14 15.22 -20.16 24.64
N THR A 15 15.98 -19.43 25.48
CA THR A 15 15.57 -18.10 25.97
C THR A 15 15.67 -17.01 24.89
N VAL A 16 16.73 -17.02 24.07
CA VAL A 16 16.86 -16.10 22.93
C VAL A 16 15.82 -16.42 21.83
N GLY A 17 15.51 -17.70 21.62
CA GLY A 17 14.43 -18.13 20.72
C GLY A 17 13.03 -17.70 21.16
N LEU A 18 12.74 -17.72 22.48
CA LEU A 18 11.46 -17.22 23.01
C LEU A 18 11.37 -15.69 23.07
N LEU A 19 12.48 -14.98 23.33
CA LEU A 19 12.50 -13.51 23.40
C LEU A 19 12.51 -12.83 22.01
N GLY A 20 12.89 -13.55 20.95
CA GLY A 20 12.97 -13.03 19.58
C GLY A 20 11.63 -12.89 18.83
N SER A 21 10.50 -13.30 19.41
CA SER A 21 9.26 -13.51 18.65
C SER A 21 8.09 -12.57 19.00
N LEU A 22 8.30 -11.43 19.67
CA LEU A 22 7.20 -10.55 20.11
C LEU A 22 7.35 -9.07 19.72
N CYS A 23 8.21 -8.74 18.76
CA CYS A 23 8.15 -7.41 18.15
C CYS A 23 7.43 -7.51 16.81
N GLU A 24 6.10 -7.49 16.85
CA GLU A 24 5.31 -7.12 15.67
C GLU A 24 5.70 -5.69 15.32
N GLY A 25 6.58 -5.55 14.33
CA GLY A 25 7.03 -4.26 13.84
C GLY A 25 5.87 -3.50 13.22
N SER A 26 5.89 -2.17 13.38
CA SER A 26 4.92 -1.29 12.70
C SER A 26 4.92 -1.51 11.19
N ILE A 27 3.77 -1.28 10.55
CA ILE A 27 3.65 -1.38 9.09
C ILE A 27 4.59 -0.38 8.39
N SER A 28 5.11 -0.80 7.24
CA SER A 28 5.97 0.03 6.39
C SER A 28 5.98 -0.52 4.97
N CYS A 29 6.28 0.32 3.99
CA CYS A 29 6.74 -0.15 2.69
C CYS A 29 7.94 -1.07 2.88
N LYS A 30 7.97 -2.20 2.17
CA LYS A 30 9.04 -3.19 2.28
C LYS A 30 9.84 -3.24 0.99
N ASN A 31 11.14 -3.52 1.10
CA ASN A 31 11.98 -3.77 -0.07
C ASN A 31 12.06 -5.25 -0.46
N GLU A 32 12.90 -5.55 -1.46
CA GLU A 32 13.16 -6.91 -1.98
C GLU A 32 13.57 -7.91 -0.90
N GLY A 33 14.27 -7.45 0.15
CA GLY A 33 14.70 -8.27 1.28
C GLY A 33 13.70 -8.31 2.44
N GLY A 34 12.55 -7.65 2.31
CA GLY A 34 11.53 -7.55 3.37
C GLY A 34 11.88 -6.54 4.47
N ALA A 35 12.91 -5.71 4.27
CA ALA A 35 13.26 -4.66 5.21
C ALA A 35 12.42 -3.40 4.99
N ASP A 36 12.15 -2.66 6.07
CA ASP A 36 11.41 -1.40 6.04
C ASP A 36 12.12 -0.37 5.16
N VAL A 37 11.35 0.34 4.34
CA VAL A 37 11.79 1.49 3.55
C VAL A 37 10.78 2.60 3.67
N ASP A 38 11.27 3.83 3.56
CA ASP A 38 10.43 5.01 3.68
C ASP A 38 9.51 5.17 2.46
N TRP A 39 10.04 4.86 1.27
CA TRP A 39 9.27 4.82 0.03
C TRP A 39 9.94 3.89 -0.97
N PHE A 40 9.19 3.45 -1.97
CA PHE A 40 9.74 2.81 -3.17
C PHE A 40 8.95 3.17 -4.42
N ILE A 41 9.61 3.08 -5.58
CA ILE A 41 8.98 3.12 -6.89
C ILE A 41 9.28 1.81 -7.61
N LEU A 42 8.24 1.19 -8.15
CA LEU A 42 8.34 -0.05 -8.91
C LEU A 42 7.63 0.15 -10.25
N TYR A 43 8.35 -0.13 -11.35
CA TYR A 43 7.80 -0.10 -12.70
C TYR A 43 7.93 -1.47 -13.35
N LYS A 44 6.79 -2.13 -13.58
CA LYS A 44 6.68 -3.37 -14.31
C LYS A 44 6.50 -3.09 -15.80
N LYS A 45 7.32 -3.73 -16.64
CA LYS A 45 7.29 -3.56 -18.10
C LYS A 45 6.12 -4.34 -18.71
N ASN A 46 5.66 -3.97 -19.89
CA ASN A 46 4.60 -4.65 -20.66
C ASN A 46 4.98 -6.02 -21.26
N ASP A 47 5.89 -6.76 -20.61
CA ASP A 47 6.50 -7.98 -21.15
C ASP A 47 6.87 -8.92 -20.00
N GLY A 48 5.88 -9.69 -19.51
CA GLY A 48 6.04 -10.62 -18.41
C GLY A 48 5.94 -9.95 -17.03
N PHE A 49 6.44 -10.58 -15.97
CA PHE A 49 6.31 -10.08 -14.58
C PHE A 49 7.54 -9.34 -14.05
N LYS A 50 8.52 -9.07 -14.92
CA LYS A 50 9.76 -8.36 -14.57
C LYS A 50 9.52 -6.87 -14.37
N TYR A 51 10.26 -6.29 -13.44
CA TYR A 51 10.18 -4.88 -13.10
C TYR A 51 11.56 -4.26 -12.85
N VAL A 52 11.59 -2.92 -12.87
CA VAL A 52 12.67 -2.12 -12.31
C VAL A 52 12.18 -1.42 -11.05
N TYR A 53 13.09 -1.15 -10.13
CA TYR A 53 12.79 -0.77 -8.76
C TYR A 53 13.87 0.16 -8.20
N THR A 54 13.44 1.06 -7.32
CA THR A 54 14.31 1.92 -6.51
C THR A 54 13.61 2.22 -5.20
N ASP A 55 14.36 2.42 -4.12
CA ASP A 55 13.82 2.69 -2.80
C ASP A 55 14.61 3.74 -2.03
N SER A 56 14.08 4.13 -0.87
CA SER A 56 14.69 5.17 -0.03
C SER A 56 16.08 4.81 0.51
N LYS A 57 16.44 3.52 0.59
CA LYS A 57 17.73 3.03 1.09
C LYS A 57 18.77 2.86 -0.02
N ASP A 58 18.33 2.47 -1.21
CA ASP A 58 19.15 2.35 -2.41
C ASP A 58 18.42 2.97 -3.60
N GLN A 59 18.78 4.22 -3.89
CA GLN A 59 18.10 5.05 -4.88
C GLN A 59 18.55 4.75 -6.33
N ASN A 60 19.37 3.72 -6.54
CA ASN A 60 19.74 3.28 -7.88
C ASN A 60 18.60 2.46 -8.50
N LEU A 61 18.20 2.85 -9.72
CA LEU A 61 17.23 2.06 -10.48
C LEU A 61 17.86 0.73 -10.89
N LYS A 62 17.31 -0.36 -10.37
CA LYS A 62 17.80 -1.73 -10.59
C LYS A 62 16.69 -2.65 -11.05
N LYS A 63 17.06 -3.75 -11.69
CA LYS A 63 16.11 -4.82 -12.00
C LYS A 63 15.68 -5.49 -10.70
N GLY A 64 14.39 -5.80 -10.60
CA GLY A 64 13.88 -6.60 -9.49
C GLY A 64 14.51 -8.00 -9.51
N ASN A 65 14.79 -8.54 -8.33
CA ASN A 65 15.40 -9.87 -8.20
C ASN A 65 14.36 -11.00 -8.33
N LYS A 66 13.07 -10.63 -8.23
CA LYS A 66 11.92 -11.53 -8.30
C LYS A 66 10.89 -10.99 -9.27
N ASP A 67 9.88 -11.81 -9.58
CA ASP A 67 8.73 -11.34 -10.34
C ASP A 67 7.80 -10.51 -9.44
N ILE A 68 7.04 -9.59 -10.03
CA ILE A 68 6.18 -8.67 -9.27
C ILE A 68 5.10 -9.39 -8.45
N ASN A 69 4.72 -10.61 -8.87
CA ASN A 69 3.74 -11.48 -8.23
C ASN A 69 4.37 -12.54 -7.31
N ASP A 70 5.68 -12.46 -7.05
CA ASP A 70 6.36 -13.38 -6.13
C ASP A 70 5.98 -13.08 -4.67
N GLN A 71 5.69 -14.14 -3.90
CA GLN A 71 5.29 -14.08 -2.49
C GLN A 71 6.36 -13.52 -1.55
N ALA A 72 7.61 -13.55 -1.98
CA ALA A 72 8.74 -12.99 -1.26
C ALA A 72 9.32 -11.78 -2.01
N GLY A 73 8.53 -11.15 -2.89
CA GLY A 73 8.84 -9.90 -3.57
C GLY A 73 8.35 -8.65 -2.83
N VAL A 74 8.73 -7.48 -3.35
CA VAL A 74 8.43 -6.15 -2.77
C VAL A 74 6.95 -5.96 -2.42
N LEU A 75 6.04 -6.28 -3.36
CA LEU A 75 4.61 -6.07 -3.15
C LEU A 75 4.03 -7.02 -2.10
N ALA A 76 4.40 -8.30 -2.15
CA ALA A 76 3.93 -9.29 -1.18
C ALA A 76 4.44 -9.00 0.23
N HIS A 77 5.71 -8.59 0.38
CA HIS A 77 6.24 -8.13 1.66
C HIS A 77 5.46 -6.93 2.21
N THR A 78 5.18 -5.95 1.34
CA THR A 78 4.46 -4.72 1.72
C THR A 78 3.02 -4.99 2.11
N LEU A 79 2.30 -5.83 1.34
CA LEU A 79 0.89 -6.16 1.54
C LEU A 79 0.66 -7.33 2.50
N LYS A 80 1.73 -7.90 3.08
CA LYS A 80 1.62 -8.99 4.06
C LYS A 80 0.59 -8.71 5.17
N PRO A 81 0.57 -7.52 5.82
CA PRO A 81 -0.44 -7.23 6.85
C PRO A 81 -1.86 -7.24 6.31
N TYR A 82 -2.08 -6.72 5.09
CA TYR A 82 -3.38 -6.72 4.43
C TYR A 82 -3.89 -8.15 4.22
N PHE A 83 -3.06 -9.05 3.70
CA PHE A 83 -3.46 -10.44 3.47
C PHE A 83 -3.62 -11.25 4.76
N GLU A 84 -2.76 -11.03 5.76
CA GLU A 84 -2.87 -11.72 7.06
C GLU A 84 -4.11 -11.32 7.85
N ASN A 85 -4.61 -10.11 7.62
CA ASN A 85 -5.85 -9.65 8.24
C ASN A 85 -7.10 -10.36 7.71
N TYR A 86 -7.03 -11.04 6.56
CA TYR A 86 -8.11 -11.88 6.05
C TYR A 86 -8.26 -13.18 6.87
N ASP A 87 -7.12 -13.82 7.15
CA ASP A 87 -7.05 -15.08 7.89
C ASP A 87 -7.22 -14.86 9.40
N THR A 88 -6.56 -13.80 9.91
CA THR A 88 -6.47 -13.45 11.34
C THR A 88 -6.64 -11.95 11.51
N PRO A 89 -7.89 -11.45 11.57
CA PRO A 89 -8.15 -10.03 11.72
C PRO A 89 -7.48 -9.44 12.96
N SER A 90 -6.69 -8.37 12.76
CA SER A 90 -6.08 -7.60 13.84
C SER A 90 -6.91 -6.35 14.14
N PRO A 91 -7.28 -6.09 15.41
CA PRO A 91 -7.99 -4.86 15.77
C PRO A 91 -7.11 -3.60 15.61
N ASP A 92 -5.79 -3.77 15.55
CA ASP A 92 -4.82 -2.69 15.43
C ASP A 92 -4.49 -2.34 13.97
N LEU A 93 -5.06 -3.05 12.98
CA LEU A 93 -4.85 -2.80 11.56
C LEU A 93 -6.14 -2.33 10.87
N GLU A 94 -6.12 -1.10 10.38
CA GLU A 94 -7.13 -0.56 9.47
C GLU A 94 -6.63 -0.61 8.02
N PHE A 95 -7.47 -1.02 7.07
CA PHE A 95 -7.11 -0.94 5.65
C PHE A 95 -8.28 -0.53 4.75
N ILE A 96 -7.93 0.01 3.58
CA ILE A 96 -8.83 0.32 2.47
C ILE A 96 -8.14 -0.05 1.17
N ALA A 97 -8.80 -0.85 0.34
CA ALA A 97 -8.43 -1.08 -1.05
C ALA A 97 -9.44 -0.38 -1.97
N TYR A 98 -8.93 0.41 -2.92
CA TYR A 98 -9.74 1.14 -3.89
C TYR A 98 -9.21 0.94 -5.30
N ASN A 99 -10.11 0.77 -6.25
CA ASN A 99 -9.80 0.49 -7.65
C ASN A 99 -11.05 0.74 -8.48
N ASP A 100 -10.98 1.53 -9.55
CA ASP A 100 -12.09 1.71 -10.50
C ASP A 100 -12.35 0.46 -11.38
N GLN A 101 -11.50 -0.55 -11.25
CA GLN A 101 -11.63 -1.86 -11.88
C GLN A 101 -11.32 -2.94 -10.80
N PRO A 102 -12.18 -3.14 -9.80
CA PRO A 102 -11.93 -4.00 -8.62
C PRO A 102 -11.95 -5.51 -8.94
N PRO A 103 -11.37 -6.39 -8.13
CA PRO A 103 -11.59 -7.84 -8.23
C PRO A 103 -12.93 -8.31 -7.59
N PRO A 104 -13.45 -9.53 -7.88
CA PRO A 104 -13.14 -10.43 -9.00
C PRO A 104 -13.74 -9.94 -10.34
N ASP A 105 -13.58 -10.70 -11.43
CA ASP A 105 -13.74 -10.23 -12.83
C ASP A 105 -15.08 -9.55 -13.22
N ASP A 106 -15.02 -8.81 -14.34
CA ASP A 106 -16.06 -8.09 -15.11
C ASP A 106 -16.57 -6.74 -14.60
N GLU A 107 -16.36 -6.39 -13.34
CA GLU A 107 -16.92 -5.12 -12.82
C GLU A 107 -16.07 -3.91 -13.21
N THR A 108 -16.47 -3.14 -14.23
CA THR A 108 -16.02 -1.75 -14.35
C THR A 108 -17.04 -0.86 -13.68
N VAL A 109 -16.59 -0.02 -12.75
CA VAL A 109 -17.49 0.85 -12.01
C VAL A 109 -17.96 1.99 -12.91
N GLY A 110 -19.10 2.58 -12.59
CA GLY A 110 -19.67 3.66 -13.41
C GLY A 110 -18.68 4.81 -13.62
N GLN A 111 -18.80 5.50 -14.75
CA GLN A 111 -17.96 6.66 -15.12
C GLN A 111 -17.98 7.80 -14.09
N SER A 112 -18.85 7.76 -13.07
CA SER A 112 -18.88 8.76 -11.99
C SER A 112 -17.72 8.66 -11.00
N TYR A 113 -17.00 7.53 -10.94
CA TYR A 113 -15.84 7.33 -10.07
C TYR A 113 -14.54 7.82 -10.73
N GLY A 114 -13.55 8.19 -9.92
CA GLY A 114 -12.24 8.61 -10.41
C GLY A 114 -11.39 7.42 -10.84
N HIS A 115 -10.51 7.64 -11.81
CA HIS A 115 -9.54 6.64 -12.30
C HIS A 115 -8.34 6.60 -11.37
N SER A 116 -8.54 6.05 -10.18
CA SER A 116 -7.54 5.97 -9.15
C SER A 116 -7.59 4.61 -8.47
N LYS A 117 -6.40 4.07 -8.17
CA LYS A 117 -6.24 2.75 -7.57
C LYS A 117 -5.17 2.78 -6.48
N GLY A 118 -5.37 2.02 -5.42
CA GLY A 118 -4.42 1.94 -4.33
C GLY A 118 -4.88 1.11 -3.14
N VAL A 119 -3.94 0.88 -2.24
CA VAL A 119 -4.14 0.25 -0.95
C VAL A 119 -3.59 1.16 0.12
N VAL A 120 -4.38 1.39 1.16
CA VAL A 120 -3.94 2.12 2.34
C VAL A 120 -4.08 1.21 3.54
N MET A 121 -3.01 1.06 4.30
CA MET A 121 -2.98 0.36 5.58
C MET A 121 -2.55 1.33 6.67
N LYS A 122 -3.08 1.13 7.86
CA LYS A 122 -2.82 1.97 9.02
C LYS A 122 -2.70 1.09 10.26
N ASP A 123 -1.68 1.33 11.06
CA ASP A 123 -1.61 0.89 12.45
C ASP A 123 -1.57 2.09 13.42
N ASN A 124 -1.12 1.88 14.66
CA ASN A 124 -0.99 2.95 15.66
C ASN A 124 0.17 3.93 15.38
N ASN A 125 1.18 3.52 14.62
CA ASN A 125 2.46 4.21 14.45
C ASN A 125 2.73 4.67 13.02
N ALA A 126 2.10 4.06 12.01
CA ALA A 126 2.40 4.29 10.62
C ALA A 126 1.18 4.17 9.71
N VAL A 127 1.36 4.74 8.53
CA VAL A 127 0.48 4.59 7.36
C VAL A 127 1.32 4.04 6.23
N VAL A 128 0.82 3.04 5.54
CA VAL A 128 1.37 2.63 4.24
C VAL A 128 0.36 3.00 3.19
N TRP A 129 0.77 3.83 2.22
CA TRP A 129 -0.05 4.15 1.05
C TRP A 129 0.64 3.67 -0.21
N LEU A 130 0.05 2.63 -0.82
CA LEU A 130 0.48 2.05 -2.09
C LEU A 130 -0.43 2.54 -3.21
N LEU A 131 0.06 3.42 -4.07
CA LEU A 131 -0.62 3.84 -5.29
C LEU A 131 -0.17 2.99 -6.45
N HIS A 132 -1.10 2.67 -7.37
CA HIS A 132 -0.75 1.87 -8.54
C HIS A 132 -1.68 2.13 -9.74
N SER A 133 -1.29 1.60 -10.90
CA SER A 133 -2.10 1.60 -12.11
C SER A 133 -2.79 0.25 -12.40
N THR A 134 -2.48 -0.80 -11.63
CA THR A 134 -2.91 -2.18 -11.90
C THR A 134 -4.41 -2.41 -11.64
N PRO A 135 -5.22 -2.73 -12.67
CA PRO A 135 -6.61 -3.16 -12.50
C PRO A 135 -6.68 -4.48 -11.72
N ARG A 136 -7.82 -4.80 -11.09
CA ARG A 136 -8.07 -6.10 -10.42
C ARG A 136 -7.04 -6.43 -9.32
N PHE A 137 -6.53 -5.40 -8.64
CA PHE A 137 -5.51 -5.52 -7.61
C PHE A 137 -5.88 -4.68 -6.37
N PRO A 138 -5.50 -5.14 -5.16
CA PRO A 138 -5.01 -6.49 -4.84
C PRO A 138 -6.15 -7.52 -4.86
N PHE A 139 -5.87 -8.75 -5.25
CA PHE A 139 -6.82 -9.85 -5.06
C PHE A 139 -6.69 -10.39 -3.62
N SER A 140 -7.78 -10.34 -2.86
CA SER A 140 -7.78 -10.64 -1.42
C SER A 140 -8.06 -12.10 -1.07
N GLY A 141 -8.59 -12.90 -2.00
CA GLY A 141 -9.01 -14.28 -1.74
C GLY A 141 -7.87 -15.25 -1.46
N GLU A 142 -6.70 -15.07 -2.08
CA GLU A 142 -5.51 -15.90 -1.84
C GLU A 142 -4.22 -15.09 -1.96
N LYS A 143 -3.34 -15.16 -0.95
CA LYS A 143 -2.00 -14.53 -0.96
C LYS A 143 -1.24 -14.82 -2.26
N LYS A 144 -1.38 -16.05 -2.80
CA LYS A 144 -0.64 -16.57 -3.95
C LYS A 144 -1.01 -15.88 -5.27
N ASP A 145 -2.27 -15.47 -5.42
CA ASP A 145 -2.83 -14.91 -6.66
C ASP A 145 -3.16 -13.42 -6.53
N PHE A 146 -2.47 -12.72 -5.63
CA PHE A 146 -2.73 -11.31 -5.33
C PHE A 146 -2.55 -10.35 -6.51
N TYR A 147 -1.81 -10.76 -7.54
CA TYR A 147 -1.48 -9.97 -8.72
C TYR A 147 -2.16 -10.54 -9.98
N PRO A 148 -2.84 -9.71 -10.77
CA PRO A 148 -3.66 -10.19 -11.89
C PRO A 148 -2.82 -10.66 -13.08
N LYS A 149 -3.32 -11.68 -13.78
CA LYS A 149 -2.72 -12.17 -15.04
C LYS A 149 -2.72 -11.11 -16.14
N SER A 150 -3.75 -10.25 -16.20
CA SER A 150 -3.80 -9.12 -17.15
C SER A 150 -2.65 -8.12 -16.97
N GLY A 151 -2.03 -8.13 -15.79
CA GLY A 151 -0.82 -7.39 -15.53
C GLY A 151 0.32 -7.84 -16.43
N GLU A 152 0.42 -9.11 -16.84
CA GLU A 152 1.50 -9.65 -17.69
C GLU A 152 1.76 -8.83 -18.97
N THR A 153 0.69 -8.47 -19.67
CA THR A 153 0.74 -7.76 -20.96
C THR A 153 0.96 -6.25 -20.82
N ASN A 154 0.55 -5.65 -19.70
CA ASN A 154 0.50 -4.20 -19.55
C ASN A 154 1.58 -3.69 -18.61
N ALA A 155 2.19 -2.55 -18.96
CA ALA A 155 3.08 -1.88 -18.04
C ALA A 155 2.30 -1.34 -16.83
N GLN A 156 2.88 -1.42 -15.65
CA GLN A 156 2.26 -0.96 -14.42
C GLN A 156 3.27 -0.21 -13.55
N ILE A 157 2.83 0.85 -12.90
CA ILE A 157 3.64 1.61 -11.95
C ILE A 157 3.04 1.47 -10.54
N PHE A 158 3.92 1.42 -9.56
CA PHE A 158 3.60 1.43 -8.14
C PHE A 158 4.48 2.46 -7.44
N LEU A 159 3.88 3.19 -6.51
CA LEU A 159 4.55 4.06 -5.56
C LEU A 159 4.05 3.70 -4.17
N CYS A 160 4.96 3.36 -3.27
CA CYS A 160 4.64 3.17 -1.86
C CYS A 160 5.29 4.25 -1.03
N VAL A 161 4.55 4.83 -0.09
CA VAL A 161 5.08 5.77 0.91
C VAL A 161 4.65 5.34 2.32
N THR A 162 5.63 5.26 3.22
CA THR A 162 5.43 5.10 4.66
C THR A 162 5.29 6.49 5.28
N LEU A 163 4.21 6.73 6.02
CA LEU A 163 3.93 8.00 6.70
C LEU A 163 3.89 7.78 8.21
N GLU A 164 4.28 8.80 8.97
CA GLU A 164 4.03 8.83 10.41
C GLU A 164 2.53 8.90 10.69
N SER A 165 2.05 8.13 11.66
CA SER A 165 0.66 8.27 12.13
C SER A 165 0.42 9.66 12.73
N THR A 166 1.48 10.34 13.19
CA THR A 166 1.42 11.63 13.89
C THR A 166 1.16 12.83 13.00
N GLU A 167 1.44 12.77 11.69
CA GLU A 167 1.02 13.81 10.72
C GLU A 167 -0.52 13.94 10.62
N PHE A 168 -1.24 13.02 11.26
CA PHE A 168 -2.68 12.86 11.22
C PHE A 168 -3.37 12.88 12.59
N LYS A 169 -2.71 13.38 13.65
CA LYS A 169 -3.15 13.27 15.05
C LYS A 169 -4.38 14.08 15.48
N GLU A 170 -4.68 15.25 14.90
CA GLU A 170 -5.67 16.15 15.56
C GLU A 170 -7.15 15.88 15.24
N ILE A 171 -7.55 15.25 14.13
CA ILE A 171 -8.98 14.96 13.84
C ILE A 171 -9.16 13.66 13.00
N GLY A 172 -8.41 12.61 13.32
CA GLY A 172 -8.56 11.30 12.70
C GLY A 172 -7.93 11.20 11.30
N MET A 173 -6.84 10.45 11.22
CA MET A 173 -6.22 9.99 9.98
C MET A 173 -7.21 9.38 8.99
N THR A 174 -8.14 8.59 9.52
CA THR A 174 -9.34 8.11 8.86
C THR A 174 -10.08 9.27 8.19
N ALA A 175 -10.36 10.39 8.85
CA ALA A 175 -11.10 11.49 8.23
C ALA A 175 -10.37 12.16 7.04
N ARG A 176 -9.06 12.41 7.13
CA ARG A 176 -8.29 13.05 6.03
C ARG A 176 -8.05 12.10 4.86
N LEU A 177 -7.74 10.84 5.13
CA LEU A 177 -7.62 9.82 4.11
C LEU A 177 -8.95 9.60 3.42
N TYR A 178 -10.02 9.37 4.18
CA TYR A 178 -11.36 9.19 3.62
C TYR A 178 -11.84 10.45 2.90
N GLN A 179 -11.50 11.65 3.37
CA GLN A 179 -11.79 12.88 2.62
C GLN A 179 -11.06 12.88 1.28
N HIS A 180 -9.77 12.53 1.24
CA HIS A 180 -9.05 12.40 -0.03
C HIS A 180 -9.69 11.36 -0.96
N LEU A 181 -10.03 10.18 -0.44
CA LEU A 181 -10.72 9.14 -1.21
C LEU A 181 -12.09 9.64 -1.73
N LYS A 182 -12.81 10.48 -0.97
CA LYS A 182 -14.02 11.14 -1.44
C LYS A 182 -13.74 12.18 -2.52
N ASP A 183 -12.69 12.99 -2.36
CA ASP A 183 -12.33 14.05 -3.29
C ASP A 183 -12.00 13.48 -4.67
N ILE A 184 -11.32 12.32 -4.72
CA ILE A 184 -10.97 11.63 -5.96
C ILE A 184 -12.07 10.66 -6.42
N LYS A 185 -13.21 10.63 -5.72
CA LYS A 185 -14.31 9.69 -5.96
C LYS A 185 -13.79 8.25 -6.12
N ALA A 186 -12.94 7.80 -5.20
CA ALA A 186 -12.37 6.47 -5.23
C ALA A 186 -13.47 5.42 -5.05
N TYR A 187 -13.49 4.42 -5.92
CA TYR A 187 -14.30 3.24 -5.70
C TYR A 187 -13.58 2.32 -4.70
N ARG A 188 -14.08 2.26 -3.46
CA ARG A 188 -13.56 1.37 -2.42
C ARG A 188 -14.27 0.04 -2.55
N PHE A 189 -13.51 -1.03 -2.83
CA PHE A 189 -14.08 -2.37 -2.96
C PHE A 189 -13.86 -3.23 -1.72
N GLU A 190 -12.94 -2.82 -0.83
CA GLU A 190 -12.66 -3.52 0.41
C GLU A 190 -12.19 -2.57 1.51
N GLU A 191 -12.71 -2.74 2.72
CA GLU A 191 -12.31 -1.98 3.91
C GLU A 191 -12.48 -2.83 5.18
N SER A 192 -11.54 -2.74 6.13
CA SER A 192 -11.63 -3.49 7.39
C SER A 192 -12.56 -2.84 8.42
N GLN A 193 -12.90 -1.56 8.23
CA GLN A 193 -13.79 -0.80 9.11
C GLN A 193 -14.72 0.12 8.28
N PRO A 194 -16.01 0.22 8.64
CA PRO A 194 -16.95 1.09 7.93
C PRO A 194 -16.59 2.57 8.10
N GLU A 195 -16.90 3.37 7.08
CA GLU A 195 -16.63 4.80 7.07
C GLU A 195 -17.15 5.53 8.32
N LYS A 196 -16.24 6.13 9.10
CA LYS A 196 -16.61 7.12 10.12
C LYS A 196 -17.08 8.40 9.42
N ARG A 197 -18.34 8.80 9.64
CA ARG A 197 -19.06 9.90 8.97
C ARG A 197 -18.23 11.19 8.91
N ALA A 198 -17.51 11.42 7.81
CA ALA A 198 -16.82 12.68 7.57
C ALA A 198 -17.78 13.73 6.98
N ARG A 199 -17.70 14.97 7.49
CA ARG A 199 -18.52 16.11 7.04
C ARG A 199 -18.25 16.37 5.55
N ARG A 200 -19.31 16.37 4.73
CA ARG A 200 -19.23 16.77 3.31
C ARG A 200 -18.64 18.18 3.23
N THR A 201 -17.45 18.28 2.65
CA THR A 201 -16.90 19.54 2.16
C THR A 201 -16.76 19.39 0.65
N SER A 202 -17.31 20.35 -0.11
CA SER A 202 -16.97 20.44 -1.53
C SER A 202 -15.55 20.97 -1.61
N VAL A 203 -14.62 20.19 -2.13
CA VAL A 203 -13.22 20.60 -2.22
C VAL A 203 -12.93 20.96 -3.66
N SER A 204 -12.32 22.13 -3.87
CA SER A 204 -11.71 22.53 -5.14
C SER A 204 -10.52 21.64 -5.49
N SER A 205 -9.97 21.77 -6.70
CA SER A 205 -8.63 21.22 -6.96
C SER A 205 -7.65 21.74 -5.89
N TYR A 206 -6.80 20.87 -5.38
CA TYR A 206 -5.79 21.24 -4.39
C TYR A 206 -4.47 20.53 -4.62
N SER A 207 -3.42 21.15 -4.11
CA SER A 207 -2.09 20.57 -4.00
C SER A 207 -1.68 20.62 -2.54
N LYS A 208 -1.16 19.52 -2.00
CA LYS A 208 -0.66 19.48 -0.63
C LYS A 208 0.65 18.70 -0.56
N VAL A 209 1.61 19.25 0.17
CA VAL A 209 2.84 18.54 0.51
C VAL A 209 2.53 17.53 1.61
N LEU A 210 3.03 16.33 1.44
CA LEU A 210 2.93 15.19 2.34
C LEU A 210 4.35 14.73 2.61
N LYS A 211 4.69 14.46 3.87
CA LYS A 211 6.04 14.10 4.25
C LYS A 211 6.04 12.63 4.67
N SER A 212 6.95 11.87 4.10
CA SER A 212 7.17 10.50 4.53
C SER A 212 7.74 10.44 5.94
N LYS A 213 7.72 9.24 6.53
CA LYS A 213 8.26 8.98 7.86
C LYS A 213 9.76 9.30 7.97
N GLY A 214 10.52 9.01 6.91
CA GLY A 214 11.92 9.34 6.74
C GLY A 214 12.19 10.78 6.30
N GLY A 215 11.13 11.58 6.10
CA GLY A 215 11.23 13.01 5.88
C GLY A 215 11.29 13.46 4.42
N GLN A 216 11.14 12.55 3.45
CA GLN A 216 11.02 12.89 2.04
C GLN A 216 9.69 13.61 1.77
N GLU A 217 9.74 14.71 1.05
CA GLU A 217 8.55 15.44 0.64
C GLU A 217 7.97 14.85 -0.65
N PHE A 218 6.67 14.64 -0.65
CA PHE A 218 5.83 14.24 -1.78
C PHE A 218 4.76 15.30 -2.00
N LYS A 219 4.33 15.48 -3.25
CA LYS A 219 3.33 16.51 -3.58
C LYS A 219 2.09 15.84 -4.14
N ARG A 220 1.06 15.78 -3.33
CA ARG A 220 -0.23 15.21 -3.72
C ARG A 220 -1.08 16.24 -4.44
N PHE A 221 -1.62 15.87 -5.59
CA PHE A 221 -2.54 16.68 -6.38
C PHE A 221 -3.89 16.00 -6.56
N VAL A 222 -4.97 16.78 -6.46
CA VAL A 222 -6.32 16.35 -6.83
C VAL A 222 -6.88 17.35 -7.85
N LYS A 223 -7.24 16.85 -9.04
CA LYS A 223 -7.92 17.62 -10.08
C LYS A 223 -9.42 17.35 -10.03
N ASN A 224 -10.21 18.42 -9.88
CA ASN A 224 -11.65 18.35 -10.08
C ASN A 224 -12.00 18.29 -11.57
N VAL A 225 -13.10 17.58 -11.85
CA VAL A 225 -13.66 17.42 -13.19
C VAL A 225 -14.41 18.70 -13.58
N SER A 226 -13.94 19.36 -14.63
CA SER A 226 -14.70 20.37 -15.37
C SER A 226 -15.93 19.70 -16.02
N LYS A 227 -17.10 20.35 -16.00
CA LYS A 227 -18.29 19.84 -16.72
C LYS A 227 -18.06 19.75 -18.23
N ASP A 228 -17.10 20.51 -18.74
CA ASP A 228 -16.64 20.41 -20.12
C ASP A 228 -15.52 19.37 -20.19
N ARG A 229 -15.75 18.34 -21.00
CA ARG A 229 -14.80 17.28 -21.28
C ARG A 229 -13.54 17.92 -21.88
N ASP A 230 -12.41 17.89 -21.17
CA ASP A 230 -11.11 17.99 -21.83
C ASP A 230 -11.06 16.87 -22.88
N ALA A 231 -10.38 17.07 -24.01
CA ALA A 231 -10.29 16.15 -25.16
C ALA A 231 -9.80 14.71 -24.84
N LYS A 232 -9.51 14.41 -23.56
CA LYS A 232 -9.03 13.14 -23.02
C LYS A 232 -9.97 12.46 -22.00
N GLY A 233 -11.09 13.07 -21.61
CA GLY A 233 -12.18 12.39 -20.89
C GLY A 233 -11.89 11.88 -19.46
N GLU A 234 -10.88 12.36 -18.74
CA GLU A 234 -10.56 11.86 -17.39
C GLU A 234 -11.41 12.48 -16.27
N ILE A 235 -11.97 11.63 -15.40
CA ILE A 235 -13.02 11.97 -14.41
C ILE A 235 -12.45 12.15 -12.99
N SER A 236 -11.16 12.49 -12.89
CA SER A 236 -10.30 12.69 -11.70
C SER A 236 -9.26 11.59 -11.54
N ALA A 237 -8.05 12.00 -11.18
CA ALA A 237 -6.91 11.15 -10.91
C ALA A 237 -6.14 11.74 -9.72
N SER A 238 -5.63 10.86 -8.86
CA SER A 238 -4.69 11.20 -7.81
C SER A 238 -3.29 10.87 -8.29
N PHE A 239 -2.39 11.84 -8.25
CA PHE A 239 -0.96 11.62 -8.41
C PHE A 239 -0.26 12.14 -7.14
N ILE A 240 0.63 11.32 -6.59
CA ILE A 240 1.57 11.69 -5.51
C ILE A 240 2.94 11.91 -6.13
#